data_AF-A0A3A9GFC8-F1
#
_entry.id   AF-A0A3A9GFC8-F1
#
_cell.length_a   1.000
_cell.length_b   1.000
_cell.length_c   1.000
_cell.angle_alpha   90.00
_cell.angle_beta   90.00
_cell.angle_gamma   90.00
#
_symmetry.space_group_name_H-M   'P 1'
#
loop_
_entity.id
_entity.type
_entity.pdbx_description
1 polymer ?
#
loop_
_entity_poly.entity_id
_entity_poly.type
_entity_poly.pdbx_seq_one_letter_code
_entity_poly.pdbx_strand_id
1 'polypeptide(L)'
;MNASSAVIFVVGDMTAYRKAGSSCSRATEERLNCSCTPYKHNANGSKMCKVFQTFSREEDSDVGNINSFSYLRHEFEQAKKRKKPIIVVYNSLRKETSWLPSYMKDYESDAQPFWIKNYLGEKVGNYTYIKRVLGYA
;
A
#
# COMPACT_ATOMS: atom_id res chain seq x y z
N MET A 1 -4.88 4.04 -22.02
CA MET A 1 -4.92 4.00 -20.54
C MET A 1 -5.67 5.22 -20.03
N ASN A 2 -6.57 5.07 -19.06
CA ASN A 2 -7.21 6.21 -18.40
C ASN A 2 -6.38 6.61 -17.17
N ALA A 3 -5.53 7.62 -17.31
CA ALA A 3 -4.59 8.06 -16.28
C ALA A 3 -5.26 8.73 -15.06
N SER A 4 -6.57 8.99 -15.09
CA SER A 4 -7.33 9.55 -13.96
C SER A 4 -7.47 8.60 -12.75
N SER A 5 -6.89 7.40 -12.79
CA SER A 5 -7.18 6.34 -11.81
C SER A 5 -5.98 5.51 -11.32
N ALA A 6 -4.75 5.85 -11.73
CA ALA A 6 -3.53 5.12 -11.34
C ALA A 6 -3.17 5.29 -9.85
N VAL A 7 -2.51 4.30 -9.26
CA VAL A 7 -2.06 4.30 -7.88
C VAL A 7 -0.54 4.19 -7.83
N ILE A 8 0.10 5.09 -7.11
CA ILE A 8 1.55 5.09 -6.90
C ILE A 8 1.84 4.67 -5.46
N PHE A 9 2.59 3.59 -5.29
CA PHE A 9 3.13 3.17 -4.00
C PHE A 9 4.58 3.60 -3.89
N VAL A 10 4.84 4.47 -2.92
CA VAL A 10 6.18 4.94 -2.58
C VAL A 10 6.71 4.13 -1.39
N VAL A 11 7.71 3.31 -1.64
CA VAL A 11 8.28 2.36 -0.69
C VAL A 11 9.60 2.92 -0.15
N GLY A 12 9.64 3.19 1.15
CA GLY A 12 10.85 3.67 1.84
C GLY A 12 11.45 2.62 2.77
N ASP A 13 12.46 3.04 3.51
CA ASP A 13 13.11 2.19 4.51
C ASP A 13 12.09 1.59 5.49
N MET A 14 12.33 0.33 5.86
CA MET A 14 11.49 -0.48 6.74
C MET A 14 10.05 -0.75 6.27
N THR A 15 9.64 -0.31 5.07
CA THR A 15 8.25 -0.45 4.59
C THR A 15 7.78 -1.91 4.59
N ALA A 16 8.64 -2.85 4.20
CA ALA A 16 8.37 -4.30 4.23
C ALA A 16 7.90 -4.82 5.60
N TYR A 17 8.32 -4.17 6.69
CA TYR A 17 8.00 -4.59 8.05
C TYR A 17 6.83 -3.80 8.68
N ARG A 18 6.29 -2.78 8.00
CA ARG A 18 5.23 -1.94 8.54
C ARG A 18 3.88 -2.68 8.55
N LYS A 19 3.35 -2.89 9.76
CA LYS A 19 2.12 -3.63 10.03
C LYS A 19 0.99 -2.76 10.62
N ALA A 20 1.00 -1.46 10.35
CA ALA A 20 -0.02 -0.56 10.90
C ALA A 20 -1.43 -0.99 10.46
N GLY A 21 -2.35 -1.10 11.42
CA GLY A 21 -3.74 -1.50 11.14
C GLY A 21 -3.96 -2.98 10.82
N SER A 22 -3.02 -3.88 11.14
CA SER A 22 -3.07 -5.29 10.73
C SER A 22 -3.55 -6.29 11.78
N SER A 23 -4.03 -5.81 12.94
CA SER A 23 -4.60 -6.68 13.96
C SER A 23 -6.00 -6.25 14.35
N CYS A 24 -6.97 -7.17 14.25
CA CYS A 24 -8.32 -7.06 14.80
C CYS A 24 -9.01 -8.43 14.71
N SER A 25 -9.59 -8.87 15.82
CA SER A 25 -10.34 -10.12 15.89
C SER A 25 -11.82 -9.94 15.53
N ARG A 26 -12.25 -8.78 15.03
CA ARG A 26 -13.69 -8.46 14.87
C ARG A 26 -14.41 -9.41 13.91
N ALA A 27 -13.69 -10.03 12.98
CA ALA A 27 -14.28 -11.00 12.06
C ALA A 27 -14.71 -12.30 12.77
N THR A 28 -14.13 -12.62 13.92
CA THR A 28 -14.34 -13.89 14.65
C THR A 28 -14.91 -13.68 16.04
N GLU A 29 -14.69 -12.50 16.64
CA GLU A 29 -15.05 -12.17 18.02
C GLU A 29 -16.12 -11.08 18.08
N GLU A 30 -16.87 -11.08 19.18
CA GLU A 30 -17.75 -9.96 19.52
C GLU A 30 -16.97 -8.67 19.75
N ARG A 31 -17.59 -7.54 19.41
CA ARG A 31 -16.95 -6.21 19.48
C ARG A 31 -16.36 -5.90 20.86
N LEU A 32 -17.06 -6.29 21.93
CA LEU A 32 -16.65 -6.04 23.31
C LEU A 32 -15.35 -6.74 23.68
N ASN A 33 -15.08 -7.90 23.06
CA ASN A 33 -13.88 -8.70 23.28
C ASN A 33 -12.79 -8.41 22.22
N CYS A 34 -13.02 -7.42 21.35
CA CYS A 34 -12.18 -7.15 20.21
C CYS A 34 -11.31 -5.91 20.43
N SER A 35 -9.99 -6.11 20.41
CA SER A 35 -8.98 -5.05 20.39
C SER A 35 -8.33 -5.00 19.02
N CYS A 36 -8.28 -3.82 18.41
CA CYS A 36 -7.77 -3.61 17.06
C CYS A 36 -6.73 -2.49 17.01
N THR A 37 -5.70 -2.68 16.21
CA THR A 37 -4.78 -1.60 15.85
C THR A 37 -5.48 -0.64 14.88
N PRO A 38 -5.56 0.66 15.17
CA PRO A 38 -6.14 1.62 14.24
C PRO A 38 -5.37 1.70 12.92
N TYR A 39 -6.07 1.83 11.79
CA TYR A 39 -5.46 2.06 10.48
C TYR A 39 -4.64 3.36 10.43
N LYS A 40 -5.15 4.44 11.04
CA LYS A 40 -4.48 5.73 11.22
C LYS A 40 -4.27 5.97 12.72
N HIS A 41 -3.12 6.53 13.10
CA HIS A 41 -2.72 6.73 14.52
C HIS A 41 -2.36 5.46 15.31
N ASN A 42 -1.75 4.46 14.66
CA ASN A 42 -1.28 3.23 15.31
C ASN A 42 -0.13 3.42 16.32
N ALA A 43 0.42 4.64 16.46
CA ALA A 43 1.42 4.94 17.49
C ALA A 43 0.91 4.66 18.91
N ASN A 44 -0.41 4.69 19.10
CA ASN A 44 -1.07 4.52 20.40
C ASN A 44 -1.52 3.06 20.68
N GLY A 45 -1.01 2.09 19.91
CA GLY A 45 -1.30 0.68 20.11
C GLY A 45 -2.75 0.27 19.80
N SER A 46 -3.14 -0.88 20.36
CA SER A 46 -4.46 -1.48 20.14
C SER A 46 -5.55 -0.78 20.94
N LYS A 47 -6.75 -0.63 20.36
CA LYS A 47 -7.92 -0.01 20.98
C LYS A 47 -9.17 -0.86 20.76
N MET A 48 -10.20 -0.67 21.59
CA MET A 48 -11.49 -1.35 21.40
C MET A 48 -12.02 -1.12 19.97
N CYS A 49 -12.53 -2.19 19.36
CA CYS A 49 -13.04 -2.13 18.00
C CYS A 49 -14.23 -1.18 17.87
N LYS A 50 -14.17 -0.30 16.86
CA LYS A 50 -15.25 0.64 16.51
C LYS A 50 -16.29 0.05 15.58
N VAL A 51 -16.00 -1.10 14.95
CA VAL A 51 -16.90 -1.73 13.98
C VAL A 51 -18.02 -2.46 14.72
N PHE A 52 -19.24 -1.95 14.59
CA PHE A 52 -20.40 -2.50 15.28
C PHE A 52 -20.96 -3.75 14.61
N GLN A 53 -21.11 -3.71 13.28
CA GLN A 53 -21.65 -4.80 12.48
C GLN A 53 -20.69 -5.17 11.36
N THR A 54 -20.71 -6.44 10.97
CA THR A 54 -19.94 -6.99 9.86
C THR A 54 -20.90 -7.73 8.94
N PHE A 55 -20.69 -7.63 7.64
CA PHE A 55 -21.51 -8.29 6.64
C PHE A 55 -20.66 -9.30 5.86
N SER A 56 -21.31 -10.33 5.32
CA SER A 56 -20.69 -11.24 4.37
C SER A 56 -20.26 -10.47 3.13
N ARG A 57 -19.06 -10.80 2.64
CA ARG A 57 -18.46 -10.11 1.50
C ARG A 57 -19.16 -10.53 0.21
N GLU A 58 -19.71 -9.56 -0.52
CA GLU A 58 -20.15 -9.77 -1.92
C GLU A 58 -18.94 -9.79 -2.85
N GLU A 59 -19.03 -10.51 -3.97
CA GLU A 59 -17.91 -10.74 -4.88
C GLU A 59 -17.34 -9.44 -5.47
N ASP A 60 -18.22 -8.49 -5.83
CA ASP A 60 -17.89 -7.17 -6.39
C ASP A 60 -17.63 -6.06 -5.36
N SER A 61 -17.72 -6.36 -4.06
CA SER A 61 -17.47 -5.38 -3.00
C SER A 61 -16.00 -4.96 -2.88
N ASP A 62 -15.69 -4.07 -1.96
CA ASP A 62 -14.31 -3.73 -1.61
C ASP A 62 -13.55 -4.94 -1.02
N VAL A 63 -12.22 -4.83 -0.86
CA VAL A 63 -11.43 -5.81 -0.13
C VAL A 63 -11.93 -5.88 1.32
N GLY A 64 -12.80 -6.85 1.59
CA GLY A 64 -13.15 -7.26 2.94
C GLY A 64 -11.96 -7.96 3.57
N ASN A 65 -11.56 -7.50 4.76
CA ASN A 65 -10.55 -8.07 5.65
C ASN A 65 -10.28 -7.03 6.76
N ILE A 66 -11.17 -6.93 7.74
CA ILE A 66 -11.09 -5.90 8.79
C ILE A 66 -9.79 -6.08 9.56
N ASN A 67 -8.83 -5.19 9.30
CA ASN A 67 -7.52 -5.14 9.95
C ASN A 67 -6.82 -6.51 10.03
N SER A 68 -6.96 -7.39 9.03
CA SER A 68 -6.05 -8.55 8.88
C SER A 68 -4.90 -8.24 7.93
N PHE A 69 -5.07 -7.20 7.12
CA PHE A 69 -4.03 -6.57 6.33
C PHE A 69 -3.55 -5.30 7.02
N SER A 70 -2.25 -4.97 6.87
CA SER A 70 -1.82 -3.60 7.17
C SER A 70 -2.56 -2.63 6.25
N TYR A 71 -2.67 -1.37 6.66
CA TYR A 71 -3.26 -0.31 5.86
C TYR A 71 -2.68 -0.31 4.44
N LEU A 72 -1.34 -0.35 4.32
CA LEU A 72 -0.66 -0.33 3.03
C LEU A 72 -0.99 -1.55 2.16
N ARG A 73 -1.08 -2.75 2.76
CA ARG A 73 -1.48 -3.95 2.03
C ARG A 73 -2.94 -3.85 1.58
N HIS A 74 -3.83 -3.35 2.44
CA HIS A 74 -5.24 -3.20 2.12
C HIS A 74 -5.44 -2.31 0.88
N GLU A 75 -4.82 -1.13 0.85
CA GLU A 75 -4.88 -0.22 -0.31
C GLU A 75 -4.30 -0.85 -1.59
N PHE A 76 -3.25 -1.66 -1.46
CA PHE A 76 -2.67 -2.37 -2.59
C PHE A 76 -3.59 -3.45 -3.15
N GLU A 77 -4.18 -4.29 -2.29
CA GLU A 77 -5.12 -5.32 -2.71
C GLU A 77 -6.39 -4.69 -3.32
N GLN A 78 -6.81 -3.53 -2.80
CA GLN A 78 -7.91 -2.76 -3.38
C GLN A 78 -7.59 -2.29 -4.80
N ALA A 79 -6.39 -1.74 -5.02
CA ALA A 79 -5.96 -1.32 -6.33
C ALA A 79 -5.91 -2.50 -7.32
N LYS A 80 -5.40 -3.67 -6.88
CA LYS A 80 -5.40 -4.91 -7.68
C LYS A 80 -6.82 -5.35 -8.01
N LYS A 81 -7.72 -5.40 -7.03
CA LYS A 81 -9.13 -5.80 -7.21
C LYS A 81 -9.85 -4.88 -8.20
N ARG A 82 -9.62 -3.57 -8.12
CA ARG A 82 -10.17 -2.56 -9.02
C ARG A 82 -9.45 -2.49 -10.37
N LYS A 83 -8.48 -3.36 -10.64
CA LYS A 83 -7.66 -3.39 -11.87
C LYS A 83 -7.05 -2.03 -12.20
N LYS A 84 -6.68 -1.26 -11.17
CA LYS A 84 -6.04 0.03 -11.34
C LYS A 84 -4.59 -0.17 -11.81
N PRO A 85 -4.06 0.69 -12.68
CA PRO A 85 -2.62 0.73 -12.95
C PRO A 85 -1.88 1.01 -11.65
N ILE A 86 -0.96 0.12 -11.26
CA ILE A 86 -0.16 0.23 -10.05
C ILE A 86 1.29 0.53 -10.46
N ILE A 87 1.85 1.57 -9.87
CA ILE A 87 3.25 1.96 -10.05
C ILE A 87 3.93 1.87 -8.68
N VAL A 88 5.02 1.12 -8.60
CA VAL A 88 5.83 1.02 -7.37
C VAL A 88 7.15 1.73 -7.58
N VAL A 89 7.51 2.60 -6.64
CA VAL A 89 8.78 3.32 -6.65
C VAL A 89 9.45 3.27 -5.29
N TYR A 90 10.78 3.18 -5.28
CA TYR A 90 11.58 3.29 -4.05
C TYR A 90 11.83 4.76 -3.73
N ASN A 91 11.60 5.18 -2.48
CA ASN A 91 12.00 6.51 -2.00
C ASN A 91 13.52 6.57 -1.77
N SER A 92 14.29 6.31 -2.83
CA SER A 92 15.74 6.20 -2.84
C SER A 92 16.29 6.60 -4.21
N LEU A 93 17.61 6.78 -4.28
CA LEU A 93 18.39 6.85 -5.52
C LEU A 93 18.74 5.46 -6.07
N ARG A 94 18.53 4.39 -5.28
CA ARG A 94 18.89 3.01 -5.58
C ARG A 94 17.66 2.11 -5.58
N LYS A 95 17.78 0.94 -6.21
CA LYS A 95 16.79 -0.13 -6.11
C LYS A 95 16.97 -0.86 -4.78
N GLU A 96 16.15 -0.51 -3.81
CA GLU A 96 16.18 -1.08 -2.45
C GLU A 96 15.16 -2.22 -2.34
N THR A 97 15.46 -3.36 -2.99
CA THR A 97 14.50 -4.47 -3.11
C THR A 97 14.08 -5.06 -1.76
N SER A 98 14.94 -4.97 -0.74
CA SER A 98 14.65 -5.39 0.64
C SER A 98 13.56 -4.55 1.31
N TRP A 99 13.29 -3.33 0.82
CA TRP A 99 12.22 -2.48 1.33
C TRP A 99 10.85 -2.87 0.81
N LEU A 100 10.79 -3.65 -0.27
CA LEU A 100 9.56 -4.06 -0.94
C LEU A 100 8.80 -5.09 -0.07
N PRO A 101 7.56 -4.83 0.33
CA PRO A 101 6.75 -5.82 1.02
C PRO A 101 6.53 -7.07 0.17
N SER A 102 6.44 -8.24 0.80
CA SER A 102 6.27 -9.53 0.11
C SER A 102 5.03 -9.59 -0.78
N TYR A 103 3.94 -8.91 -0.41
CA TYR A 103 2.72 -8.84 -1.20
C TYR A 103 2.85 -7.96 -2.47
N MET A 104 3.94 -7.20 -2.62
CA MET A 104 4.26 -6.40 -3.81
C MET A 104 5.35 -7.03 -4.69
N LYS A 105 5.80 -8.25 -4.38
CA LYS A 105 6.97 -8.89 -5.03
C LYS A 105 6.85 -8.98 -6.55
N ASP A 106 5.64 -9.20 -7.06
CA ASP A 106 5.36 -9.26 -8.51
C ASP A 106 5.71 -7.97 -9.26
N TYR A 107 5.89 -6.85 -8.56
CA TYR A 107 6.23 -5.54 -9.12
C TYR A 107 7.73 -5.22 -9.01
N GLU A 108 8.57 -6.10 -8.47
CA GLU A 108 9.99 -5.81 -8.20
C GLU A 108 10.80 -5.52 -9.47
N SER A 109 10.55 -6.26 -10.56
CA SER A 109 11.22 -6.05 -11.85
C SER A 109 10.96 -4.65 -12.40
N ASP A 110 9.73 -4.19 -12.25
CA ASP A 110 9.25 -2.92 -12.77
C ASP A 110 9.52 -1.77 -11.80
N ALA A 111 9.68 -2.03 -10.51
CA ALA A 111 9.94 -1.01 -9.51
C ALA A 111 11.27 -0.26 -9.78
N GLN A 112 11.20 1.06 -9.68
CA GLN A 112 12.35 1.94 -9.94
C GLN A 112 12.60 2.90 -8.79
N PRO A 113 13.83 3.41 -8.64
CA PRO A 113 14.09 4.54 -7.75
C PRO A 113 13.30 5.76 -8.19
N PHE A 114 12.60 6.41 -7.24
CA PHE A 114 11.91 7.66 -7.51
C PHE A 114 12.89 8.80 -7.74
N TRP A 115 14.02 8.80 -7.04
CA TRP A 115 15.04 9.84 -7.19
C TRP A 115 16.08 9.42 -8.22
N ILE A 116 16.52 10.37 -9.04
CA ILE A 116 17.64 10.25 -9.97
C ILE A 116 18.57 11.46 -9.84
N LYS A 117 19.78 11.37 -10.41
CA LYS A 117 20.64 12.53 -10.63
C LYS A 117 20.45 13.06 -12.04
N ASN A 118 20.22 14.36 -12.19
CA ASN A 118 20.22 15.00 -13.51
C ASN A 118 21.65 15.16 -14.05
N TYR A 119 21.80 15.77 -15.24
CA TYR A 119 23.11 15.99 -15.87
C TYR A 119 24.03 16.92 -15.06
N LEU A 120 23.47 17.75 -14.17
CA LEU A 120 24.20 18.59 -13.22
C LEU A 120 24.56 17.86 -11.91
N GLY A 121 24.14 16.59 -11.76
CA GLY A 121 24.35 15.79 -10.55
C GLY A 121 23.32 16.03 -9.42
N GLU A 122 22.30 16.85 -9.66
CA GLU A 122 21.28 17.21 -8.68
C GLU A 122 20.22 16.11 -8.51
N LYS A 123 19.75 15.92 -7.28
CA LYS A 123 18.70 14.95 -6.95
C LYS A 123 17.33 15.47 -7.42
N VAL A 124 16.77 14.85 -8.44
CA VAL A 124 15.45 15.20 -9.00
C VAL A 124 14.53 13.97 -9.06
N GLY A 125 13.22 14.19 -9.14
CA GLY A 125 12.24 13.12 -9.30
C GLY A 125 12.27 12.51 -10.70
N ASN A 126 12.15 11.19 -10.80
CA ASN A 126 12.12 10.45 -12.04
C ASN A 126 10.74 10.52 -12.72
N TYR A 127 10.30 11.74 -13.02
CA TYR A 127 9.00 11.99 -13.65
C TYR A 127 8.92 11.45 -15.07
N THR A 128 10.06 11.35 -15.77
CA THR A 128 10.13 10.73 -17.11
C THR A 128 9.68 9.27 -17.07
N TYR A 129 10.16 8.50 -16.09
CA TYR A 129 9.70 7.13 -15.88
C TYR A 129 8.20 7.07 -15.59
N ILE A 130 7.70 7.87 -14.64
CA ILE A 130 6.28 7.87 -14.25
C ILE A 130 5.38 8.22 -15.44
N LYS A 131 5.72 9.27 -16.20
CA LYS A 131 4.96 9.69 -17.38
C LYS A 131 4.92 8.59 -18.45
N ARG A 132 6.05 7.91 -18.68
CA ARG A 132 6.14 6.79 -19.63
C ARG A 132 5.24 5.63 -19.23
N VAL A 133 5.28 5.22 -17.96
CA VAL A 133 4.41 4.13 -17.46
C VAL A 133 2.92 4.50 -17.53
N LEU A 134 2.60 5.78 -17.35
CA LEU A 134 1.23 6.30 -17.49
C LEU A 134 0.78 6.51 -18.94
N GLY A 135 1.69 6.40 -19.92
CA GLY A 135 1.39 6.60 -21.35
C GLY A 135 1.22 8.06 -21.76
N TYR A 136 1.83 9.00 -21.04
CA TYR A 136 1.93 10.42 -21.42
C TYR A 136 3.16 10.74 -22.26
N ALA A 137 4.02 9.75 -22.48
CA ALA A 137 5.26 9.87 -23.24
C ALA A 137 5.03 9.61 -24.72
#